data_AF-A0A5E4S5T0-F1
#
_entry.id   AF-A0A5E4S5T0-F1
#
_cell.length_a   1.000
_cell.length_b   1.000
_cell.length_c   1.000
_cell.angle_alpha   90.00
_cell.angle_beta   90.00
_cell.angle_gamma   90.00
#
_symmetry.space_group_name_H-M   'P 1'
#
loop_
_entity.id
_entity.type
_entity.pdbx_description
1 polymer ?
#
loop_
_entity_poly.entity_id
_entity_poly.type
_entity_poly.pdbx_seq_one_letter_code
_entity_poly.pdbx_strand_id
1 'polypeptide(L)' 'MTSRCKPVQGAGVQPDYVTDPDSQPVKTGADGTTTIKVRNQGLNVVTATLDTPPSIPAQTNRDEYLAMLSFVLPHLPE' A
#
# COMPACT_ATOMS: atom_id res chain seq x y z
N MET A 1 -11.51 -22.46 2.65
CA MET A 1 -11.37 -21.10 2.07
C MET A 1 -9.94 -20.63 2.33
N THR A 2 -8.97 -20.73 1.41
CA THR A 2 -7.61 -20.21 1.71
C THR A 2 -6.65 -19.98 0.52
N SER A 3 -7.10 -19.90 -0.74
CA SER A 3 -6.16 -19.72 -1.87
C SER A 3 -5.98 -18.28 -2.39
N ARG A 4 -6.70 -17.29 -1.84
CA ARG A 4 -6.73 -15.91 -2.40
C ARG A 4 -5.84 -14.86 -1.73
N CYS A 5 -5.13 -15.21 -0.65
CA CYS A 5 -4.29 -14.24 0.08
C CYS A 5 -2.87 -14.81 0.26
N LYS A 6 -2.09 -14.84 -0.82
CA LYS A 6 -0.66 -15.14 -0.72
C LYS A 6 0.10 -13.83 -0.50
N PRO A 7 1.08 -13.78 0.42
CA PRO A 7 1.94 -12.62 0.55
C PRO A 7 2.70 -12.35 -0.75
N VAL A 8 2.92 -11.07 -1.06
CA VAL A 8 3.58 -10.64 -2.31
C VAL A 8 4.77 -9.78 -1.99
N GLN A 9 5.93 -10.15 -2.54
CA GLN A 9 7.15 -9.34 -2.53
C GLN A 9 7.05 -8.20 -3.55
N GLY A 10 7.53 -7.01 -3.18
CA GLY A 10 7.67 -5.88 -4.10
C GLY A 10 6.39 -5.04 -4.30
N ALA A 11 5.31 -5.30 -3.57
CA ALA A 11 4.21 -4.35 -3.48
C ALA A 11 4.72 -3.04 -2.86
N GLY A 12 4.34 -1.90 -3.44
CA GLY A 12 4.72 -0.58 -2.93
C GLY A 12 3.72 -0.12 -1.87
N VAL A 13 4.19 0.08 -0.64
CA VAL A 13 3.38 0.61 0.46
C VAL A 13 3.71 2.08 0.66
N GLN A 14 2.76 2.96 0.33
CA GLN A 14 2.89 4.40 0.56
C GLN A 14 2.24 4.75 1.92
N PRO A 15 2.99 5.38 2.84
CA PRO A 15 2.52 5.62 4.21
C PRO A 15 1.41 6.66 4.29
N ASP A 16 1.36 7.58 3.32
CA ASP A 16 0.45 8.72 3.36
C ASP A 16 0.09 9.20 1.97
N TYR A 17 -0.94 8.60 1.40
CA TYR A 17 -1.38 8.87 0.04
C TYR A 17 -2.07 10.23 -0.14
N VAL A 18 -2.60 10.82 0.94
CA VAL A 18 -3.44 12.03 0.86
C VAL A 18 -2.69 13.28 1.30
N THR A 19 -1.96 13.21 2.40
CA THR A 19 -1.28 14.38 2.97
C THR A 19 0.18 14.48 2.53
N ASP A 20 0.76 13.41 1.99
CA ASP A 20 2.11 13.38 1.39
C ASP A 20 2.13 12.53 0.10
N PRO A 21 1.44 12.97 -0.96
CA PRO A 21 1.30 12.19 -2.19
C PRO A 21 2.63 11.92 -2.91
N ASP A 22 3.67 12.73 -2.64
CA ASP A 22 5.02 12.58 -3.20
C ASP A 22 5.90 11.58 -2.42
N SER A 23 5.40 11.05 -1.30
CA SER A 23 6.12 10.04 -0.51
C SER A 23 6.43 8.79 -1.34
N GLN A 24 7.69 8.36 -1.28
CA GLN A 24 8.14 7.20 -2.03
C GLN A 24 7.64 5.90 -1.36
N PRO A 25 7.01 4.97 -2.10
CA PRO A 25 6.53 3.72 -1.53
C PRO A 25 7.67 2.83 -1.03
N VAL A 26 7.49 2.20 0.14
CA VAL A 26 8.39 1.18 0.66
C VAL A 26 7.96 -0.19 0.14
N LYS A 27 8.90 -0.97 -0.38
CA LYS A 27 8.61 -2.29 -0.96
C LYS A 27 8.41 -3.35 0.12
N THR A 28 7.50 -4.28 -0.10
CA THR A 28 7.33 -5.49 0.73
C THR A 28 8.44 -6.51 0.49
N GLY A 29 8.81 -7.22 1.56
CA GLY A 29 9.77 -8.32 1.55
C GLY A 29 9.19 -9.63 1.04
N ALA A 30 9.98 -10.70 1.09
CA ALA A 30 9.60 -12.03 0.59
C ALA A 30 8.40 -12.65 1.35
N ASP A 31 8.18 -12.22 2.59
CA ASP A 31 7.03 -12.60 3.43
C ASP A 31 5.82 -11.68 3.23
N GLY A 32 5.89 -10.75 2.27
CA GLY A 32 4.86 -9.78 1.95
C GLY A 32 4.66 -8.69 3.00
N THR A 33 5.60 -8.51 3.93
CA THR A 33 5.53 -7.46 4.96
C THR A 33 6.49 -6.31 4.66
N THR A 34 6.20 -5.14 5.21
CA THR A 34 7.14 -4.02 5.29
C THR A 34 6.82 -3.20 6.53
N THR A 35 7.72 -2.29 6.90
CA THR A 35 7.53 -1.37 8.02
C THR A 35 7.57 0.06 7.51
N ILE A 36 6.52 0.82 7.82
CA ILE A 36 6.40 2.23 7.48
C ILE A 36 6.34 3.07 8.75
N LYS A 37 6.72 4.34 8.64
CA LYS A 37 6.43 5.33 9.68
C LYS A 37 5.07 5.96 9.38
N VAL A 38 4.22 6.06 10.41
CA VAL A 38 2.89 6.68 10.31
C VAL A 38 2.84 7.93 11.18
N ARG A 39 2.07 8.93 10.74
CA ARG A 39 1.93 10.19 11.46
C ARG A 39 0.96 9.99 12.63
N ASN A 40 1.28 10.58 13.78
CA ASN A 40 0.35 10.62 14.92
C ASN A 40 -0.53 11.88 14.93
N GLN A 41 -0.97 12.33 13.75
CA GLN A 41 -1.76 13.57 13.63
C GLN A 41 -2.77 13.46 12.48
N GLY A 42 -4.05 13.45 12.83
CA GLY A 42 -5.15 13.42 11.87
C GLY A 42 -5.31 12.08 11.13
N LEU A 43 -5.89 12.16 9.93
CA LEU A 43 -6.14 10.99 9.08
C LEU A 43 -4.83 10.46 8.49
N ASN A 44 -4.63 9.16 8.64
CA ASN A 44 -3.63 8.39 7.91
C ASN A 44 -4.34 7.62 6.79
N VAL A 45 -3.76 7.65 5.59
CA VAL A 45 -4.24 6.88 4.43
C VAL A 45 -3.06 6.14 3.84
N VAL A 46 -2.94 4.86 4.19
CA VAL A 46 -1.89 3.98 3.69
C VAL A 46 -2.42 3.25 2.45
N THR A 47 -1.64 3.25 1.37
CA THR A 47 -1.94 2.45 0.17
C THR A 47 -0.91 1.37 -0.03
N ALA A 48 -1.35 0.24 -0.60
CA ALA A 48 -0.48 -0.80 -1.13
C ALA A 48 -0.83 -1.00 -2.60
N THR A 49 0.14 -0.76 -3.48
CA THR A 49 -0.01 -0.89 -4.93
C THR A 49 0.86 -2.03 -5.44
N LEU A 50 0.28 -2.87 -6.30
CA LEU A 50 0.97 -3.95 -6.99
C LEU A 50 0.69 -3.86 -8.49
N ASP A 51 1.75 -3.59 -9.25
CA ASP A 51 1.75 -3.74 -10.70
C ASP A 51 2.04 -5.19 -11.08
N THR A 52 1.32 -5.70 -12.08
CA THR A 52 1.54 -7.03 -12.66
C THR A 52 1.49 -6.95 -14.18
N PRO A 53 2.04 -7.97 -14.89
CA PRO A 53 1.79 -8.10 -16.33
C PRO A 53 0.29 -8.08 -16.63
N PRO A 54 -0.11 -7.49 -17.77
CA PRO A 54 -1.52 -7.33 -18.10
C PRO A 54 -2.21 -8.68 -18.26
N SER A 55 -3.39 -8.84 -17.69
CA SER A 55 -4.23 -10.03 -17.89
C SER A 55 -4.73 -10.16 -19.33
N ILE A 56 -4.85 -9.04 -20.03
CA ILE A 56 -5.19 -8.97 -21.46
C ILE A 56 -4.17 -8.07 -22.18
N PRO A 57 -3.00 -8.61 -22.62
CA PRO A 57 -1.91 -7.82 -23.19
C PRO A 57 -2.26 -7.06 -24.48
N ALA A 58 -3.33 -7.45 -25.17
CA ALA A 58 -3.81 -6.75 -26.35
C ALA A 58 -4.52 -5.42 -26.05
N GLN A 59 -4.88 -5.17 -24.77
CA GLN A 59 -5.67 -4.00 -24.36
C GLN A 59 -4.93 -3.12 -23.34
N THR A 60 -4.15 -3.72 -22.44
CA THR A 60 -3.43 -3.01 -21.38
C THR A 60 -1.95 -3.36 -21.40
N ASN A 61 -1.10 -2.46 -20.87
CA ASN A 61 0.33 -2.69 -20.72
C ASN A 61 0.70 -3.23 -19.32
N ARG A 62 -0.19 -3.07 -18.34
CA ARG A 62 -0.08 -3.61 -16.97
C ARG A 62 -1.46 -3.67 -16.32
N ASP A 63 -1.59 -4.50 -15.30
CA ASP A 63 -2.71 -4.46 -14.36
C ASP A 63 -2.19 -3.93 -13.01
N GLU A 64 -2.90 -2.94 -12.44
CA GLU A 64 -2.58 -2.34 -11.15
C GLU A 64 -3.64 -2.72 -10.12
N TYR A 65 -3.20 -3.30 -9.00
CA TYR A 65 -4.05 -3.58 -7.85
C TYR A 65 -3.74 -2.58 -6.74
N LEU A 66 -4.78 -1.94 -6.20
CA LEU A 66 -4.65 -1.00 -5.10
C LEU A 66 -5.53 -1.43 -3.92
N ALA A 67 -4.90 -1.51 -2.75
CA ALA A 67 -5.58 -1.64 -1.47
C ALA A 67 -5.31 -0.39 -0.63
N MET A 68 -6.29 0.03 0.17
CA MET A 68 -6.20 1.21 1.01
C MET A 68 -6.66 0.90 2.44
N LEU A 69 -5.90 1.40 3.41
CA LEU A 69 -6.23 1.37 4.83
C LEU A 69 -6.23 2.81 5.37
N SER A 70 -7.38 3.27 5.86
CA SER A 70 -7.52 4.57 6.49
C SER A 70 -7.81 4.44 7.99
N PHE A 71 -7.16 5.28 8.79
CA PHE A 71 -7.32 5.27 10.25
C PHE A 71 -6.89 6.61 10.85
N VAL A 72 -7.33 6.87 12.08
CA VAL A 72 -6.87 7.98 12.93
C VAL A 72 -6.27 7.37 14.19
N LEU A 73 -5.09 7.84 14.59
CA LEU A 73 -4.49 7.45 15.86
C LEU A 73 -5.02 8.35 16.98
N PRO A 74 -5.20 7.83 18.22
CA PRO A 74 -5.58 8.65 19.35
C PRO A 74 -4.59 9.81 19.55
N HIS A 75 -5.13 11.02 19.69
CA HIS A 75 -4.33 12.20 20.00
C HIS A 75 -3.69 12.04 21.38
N LEU A 76 -2.42 12.44 21.54
CA LEU A 76 -1.78 12.55 22.86
C LEU A 76 -2.28 13.84 23.54
N PRO A 77 -2.30 13.94 24.88
CA PRO A 77 -2.59 15.20 25.55
C PRO A 77 -1.67 16.32 25.06
N GLU A 78 -2.20 17.54 24.94
CA GLU A 78 -1.43 18.76 24.60
C GLU A 78 -0.46 19.17 25.72
#